data_AF-A0A6I7LJD2-F1
#
_entry.id   AF-A0A6I7LJD2-F1
#
_cell.length_a   1.000
_cell.length_b   1.000
_cell.length_c   1.000
_cell.angle_alpha   90.00
_cell.angle_beta   90.00
_cell.angle_gamma   90.00
#
_symmetry.space_group_name_H-M   'P 1'
#
loop_
_entity.id
_entity.type
_entity.pdbx_description
1 polymer ?
#
loop_
_entity_poly.entity_id
_entity_poly.type
_entity_poly.pdbx_seq_one_letter_code
_entity_poly.pdbx_strand_id
1 'polypeptide(L)'
;MRTALLSLSLILLVSGFVLGFISRKYRTPNSPPIPSFNPIHWFQPWKINEWFTPKGVKLFMTSYTCIIAGIALYGLAEGFPSLFK
;
A
#
# COMPACT_ATOMS: atom_id res chain seq x y z
N MET A 1 3.58 0.66 25.30
CA MET A 1 3.64 -0.20 24.09
C MET A 1 2.54 0.13 23.07
N ARG A 2 1.27 0.23 23.47
CA ARG A 2 0.15 0.58 22.56
C ARG A 2 0.34 1.88 21.76
N THR A 3 0.72 2.98 22.42
CA THR A 3 0.97 4.28 21.77
C THR A 3 2.07 4.22 20.70
N ALA A 4 3.16 3.49 20.97
CA ALA A 4 4.24 3.30 20.00
C ALA A 4 3.78 2.52 18.75
N LEU A 5 2.92 1.51 18.91
CA LEU A 5 2.34 0.75 17.79
C LEU A 5 1.40 1.61 16.94
N LEU A 6 0.58 2.45 17.58
CA LEU A 6 -0.31 3.39 16.88
C LEU A 6 0.47 4.45 16.10
N SER A 7 1.52 5.02 16.70
CA SER A 7 2.40 5.96 16.00
C SER A 7 3.09 5.32 14.80
N LEU A 8 3.58 4.09 14.94
CA LEU A 8 4.21 3.34 13.85
C LEU A 8 3.21 3.03 12.72
N SER A 9 1.99 2.61 13.08
CA SER A 9 0.89 2.41 12.13
C SER A 9 0.58 3.67 11.34
N LEU A 10 0.46 4.81 12.03
CA LEU A 10 0.19 6.10 11.41
C LEU A 10 1.29 6.50 10.42
N ILE A 11 2.56 6.34 10.81
CA ILE A 11 3.72 6.62 9.94
C ILE A 11 3.67 5.74 8.69
N LEU A 12 3.39 4.44 8.85
CA LEU A 12 3.29 3.50 7.72
C LEU A 12 2.14 3.85 6.77
N LEU A 13 0.98 4.21 7.31
CA LEU A 13 -0.17 4.64 6.52
C LEU A 13 0.15 5.90 5.72
N VAL A 14 0.65 6.95 6.39
CA VAL A 14 1.01 8.21 5.74
C VAL A 14 2.08 7.99 4.67
N SER A 15 3.14 7.25 5.00
CA SER A 15 4.22 6.92 4.05
C SER A 15 3.69 6.13 2.86
N GLY A 16 2.79 5.17 3.11
CA GLY A 16 2.08 4.41 2.08
C GLY A 16 1.26 5.31 1.15
N PHE A 17 0.47 6.23 1.69
CA PHE A 17 -0.29 7.19 0.87
C PHE A 17 0.60 8.12 0.06
N VAL A 18 1.69 8.64 0.64
CA VAL A 18 2.64 9.52 -0.05
C VAL A 18 3.32 8.78 -1.20
N LEU A 19 3.83 7.56 -0.97
CA LEU A 19 4.42 6.72 -2.00
C LEU A 19 3.40 6.37 -3.10
N GLY A 20 2.16 6.12 -2.72
CA GLY A 20 1.04 5.88 -3.64
C GLY A 20 0.78 7.10 -4.53
N PHE A 21 0.78 8.29 -3.96
CA PHE A 21 0.62 9.53 -4.71
C PHE A 21 1.80 9.79 -5.65
N ILE A 22 3.04 9.61 -5.18
CA ILE A 22 4.25 9.77 -5.99
C ILE A 22 4.28 8.74 -7.13
N SER A 23 3.84 7.51 -6.89
CA SER A 23 3.78 6.46 -7.91
C SER A 23 2.95 6.87 -9.13
N ARG A 24 1.92 7.71 -8.94
CA ARG A 24 1.09 8.24 -10.04
C ARG A 24 1.89 9.10 -11.01
N LYS A 25 2.91 9.82 -10.53
CA LYS A 25 3.80 10.65 -11.36
C LYS A 25 4.73 9.81 -12.25
N TYR A 26 5.06 8.60 -11.80
CA TYR A 26 5.94 7.66 -12.51
C TYR A 26 5.17 6.56 -13.27
N ARG A 27 3.87 6.77 -13.50
CA ARG A 27 3.04 5.81 -14.23
C ARG A 27 3.33 5.81 -15.72
N THR A 28 3.25 4.64 -16.31
CA THR A 28 3.10 4.49 -17.76
C THR A 28 1.67 4.86 -18.19
N PRO A 29 1.48 5.48 -19.38
CA PRO A 29 0.18 6.01 -19.82
C PRO A 29 -0.98 4.99 -19.83
N ASN A 30 -0.66 3.69 -19.96
CA ASN A 30 -1.65 2.61 -20.05
C ASN A 30 -1.82 1.82 -18.74
N SER A 31 -1.24 2.29 -17.63
CA SER A 31 -1.35 1.58 -16.35
C SER A 31 -2.69 1.89 -15.67
N PRO A 32 -3.45 0.87 -15.22
CA PRO A 32 -4.78 1.06 -14.63
C PRO A 32 -4.70 1.93 -13.39
N PRO A 33 -5.74 2.73 -13.04
CA PRO A 33 -5.76 3.61 -11.89
C PRO A 33 -5.58 2.85 -10.57
N ILE A 34 -4.98 3.52 -9.57
CA ILE A 34 -4.59 2.94 -8.28
C ILE A 34 -5.18 3.87 -7.23
N PRO A 35 -5.92 3.34 -6.24
CA PRO A 35 -6.27 1.93 -6.06
C PRO A 35 -7.30 1.45 -7.10
N SER A 36 -7.20 0.19 -7.55
CA SER A 36 -8.25 -0.46 -8.35
C SER A 36 -8.91 -1.55 -7.52
N PHE A 37 -10.21 -1.41 -7.27
CA PHE A 37 -11.03 -2.46 -6.67
C PHE A 37 -11.45 -3.53 -7.68
N ASN A 38 -11.10 -3.37 -8.97
CA ASN A 38 -11.37 -4.35 -10.00
C ASN A 38 -10.30 -5.46 -9.96
N PRO A 39 -10.68 -6.73 -9.70
CA PRO A 39 -9.74 -7.86 -9.64
C PRO A 39 -8.91 -8.05 -10.90
N ILE A 40 -9.45 -7.66 -12.05
CA ILE A 40 -8.76 -7.74 -13.36
C ILE A 40 -7.54 -6.80 -13.41
N HIS A 41 -7.57 -5.72 -12.63
CA HIS A 41 -6.49 -4.75 -12.51
C HIS A 41 -5.69 -4.93 -11.22
N TRP A 42 -5.95 -6.00 -10.46
CA TRP A 42 -5.12 -6.33 -9.31
C TRP A 42 -3.74 -6.70 -9.80
N PHE A 43 -2.76 -6.00 -9.25
CA PHE A 43 -1.38 -6.23 -9.59
C PHE A 43 -0.98 -7.61 -9.09
N GLN A 44 -0.60 -8.50 -10.00
CA GLN A 44 -0.16 -9.86 -9.66
C GLN A 44 1.35 -9.84 -9.40
N PRO A 45 1.82 -9.84 -8.14
CA PRO A 45 3.25 -9.71 -7.84
C PRO A 45 4.09 -10.82 -8.48
N TRP A 46 3.55 -12.02 -8.64
CA TRP A 46 4.22 -13.18 -9.26
C TRP A 46 4.38 -13.10 -10.79
N LYS A 47 3.69 -12.17 -11.46
CA LYS A 47 3.86 -11.94 -12.91
C LYS A 47 4.83 -10.80 -13.25
N ILE A 48 5.43 -10.18 -12.23
CA ILE A 48 6.32 -9.05 -12.42
C ILE A 48 7.70 -9.55 -12.83
N ASN A 49 8.07 -9.30 -14.09
CA ASN A 49 9.42 -9.55 -14.57
C ASN A 49 10.30 -8.35 -14.18
N GLU A 50 11.14 -8.51 -13.16
CA GLU A 50 11.80 -7.41 -12.44
C GLU A 50 12.59 -6.45 -13.34
N TRP A 51 13.15 -6.96 -14.45
CA TRP A 51 13.96 -6.24 -15.43
C TRP A 51 13.17 -5.20 -16.24
N PHE A 52 11.88 -5.44 -16.47
CA PHE A 52 11.02 -4.56 -17.29
C PHE A 52 10.03 -3.75 -16.47
N THR A 53 10.11 -3.81 -15.14
CA THR A 53 9.11 -3.16 -14.29
C THR A 53 9.33 -1.65 -14.22
N PRO A 54 8.34 -0.82 -14.61
CA PRO A 54 8.44 0.63 -14.46
C PRO A 54 8.63 1.01 -12.99
N LYS A 55 9.44 2.05 -12.72
CA LYS A 55 9.71 2.53 -11.35
C LYS A 55 8.42 2.85 -10.56
N GLY A 56 7.37 3.31 -11.24
CA GLY A 56 6.06 3.56 -10.64
C GLY A 56 5.37 2.32 -10.05
N VAL A 57 5.58 1.14 -10.64
CA VAL A 57 5.01 -0.13 -10.13
C VAL A 57 5.68 -0.54 -8.82
N LYS A 58 7.01 -0.40 -8.72
CA LYS A 58 7.75 -0.72 -7.49
C LYS A 58 7.30 0.20 -6.35
N LEU A 59 7.21 1.50 -6.62
CA LEU A 59 6.69 2.49 -5.65
C LEU A 59 5.27 2.18 -5.21
N PHE A 60 4.42 1.72 -6.14
CA PHE A 60 3.07 1.30 -5.79
C PHE A 60 3.04 0.06 -4.91
N MET A 61 3.83 -0.97 -5.21
CA MET A 61 3.91 -2.17 -4.37
C MET A 61 4.37 -1.82 -2.96
N THR A 62 5.42 -1.00 -2.82
CA THR A 62 5.89 -0.53 -1.51
C THR A 62 4.82 0.26 -0.78
N SER A 63 4.12 1.16 -1.47
CA SER A 63 2.97 1.89 -0.92
C SER A 63 1.91 0.93 -0.38
N TYR A 64 1.53 -0.07 -1.17
CA TYR A 64 0.52 -1.05 -0.81
C TYR A 64 0.93 -1.90 0.39
N THR A 65 2.18 -2.36 0.45
CA THR A 65 2.73 -3.08 1.60
C THR A 65 2.73 -2.21 2.86
N CYS A 66 3.13 -0.93 2.76
CA CYS A 66 3.08 0.01 3.89
C CYS A 66 1.65 0.21 4.40
N ILE A 67 0.67 0.33 3.51
CA ILE A 67 -0.74 0.49 3.90
C ILE A 67 -1.24 -0.78 4.61
N ILE A 68 -1.01 -1.97 4.04
CA ILE A 68 -1.42 -3.24 4.66
C ILE A 68 -0.75 -3.43 6.03
N ALA A 69 0.55 -3.17 6.13
CA ALA A 69 1.28 -3.28 7.38
C ALA A 69 0.76 -2.28 8.43
N GLY A 70 0.47 -1.04 8.02
CA GLY A 70 -0.12 -0.02 8.89
C GLY A 70 -1.50 -0.42 9.43
N ILE A 71 -2.37 -0.97 8.58
CA ILE A 71 -3.70 -1.48 8.97
C ILE A 71 -3.54 -2.69 9.91
N ALA A 72 -2.66 -3.63 9.61
CA ALA A 72 -2.41 -4.80 10.45
C ALA A 72 -1.90 -4.40 11.84
N LEU A 73 -0.95 -3.45 11.91
CA LEU A 73 -0.44 -2.91 13.16
C LEU A 73 -1.52 -2.16 13.95
N TYR A 74 -2.41 -1.42 13.28
CA TYR A 74 -3.54 -0.76 13.91
C TYR A 74 -4.52 -1.79 14.52
N GLY A 75 -4.88 -2.82 13.76
CA GLY A 75 -5.75 -3.91 14.23
C GLY A 75 -5.16 -4.71 15.39
N LEU A 76 -3.83 -4.89 15.43
CA LEU A 76 -3.13 -5.49 16.57
C LEU A 76 -3.11 -4.56 17.79
N ALA A 77 -3.04 -3.24 17.60
CA ALA A 77 -2.98 -2.27 18.68
C ALA A 77 -4.36 -1.97 19.32
N GLU A 78 -5.43 -1.94 18.52
CA GLU A 78 -6.82 -1.67 18.97
C GLU A 78 -7.64 -2.95 19.20
N GLY A 79 -7.15 -4.10 18.72
CA GLY A 79 -7.91 -5.34 18.65
C GLY A 79 -8.85 -5.35 17.44
N PHE A 80 -8.76 -6.40 16.61
CA PHE A 80 -9.59 -6.62 15.41
C PHE A 80 -11.09 -6.26 15.52
N PRO A 81 -11.82 -6.47 16.65
CA PRO A 81 -13.23 -6.10 16.73
C PRO A 81 -13.53 -4.59 16.68
N SER A 82 -12.54 -3.71 16.84
CA SER A 82 -12.73 -2.25 16.73
C SER A 82 -12.70 -1.73 15.29
N LEU A 83 -12.15 -2.49 14.33
CA LEU A 83 -12.08 -2.11 12.92
C LEU A 83 -13.43 -2.22 12.18
N PHE A 84 -14.40 -2.91 12.77
CA PHE A 84 -15.72 -3.18 12.17
C PHE A 84 -16.89 -2.52 12.94
N LYS A 85 -16.58 -1.70 13.95
CA LYS A 85 -17.55 -0.85 14.66
C LYS A 85 -17.59 0.52 14.03
#